data_AF-A0A1Z5IV52-F1
#
_entry.id   AF-A0A1Z5IV52-F1
#
_cell.length_a   1.000
_cell.length_b   1.000
_cell.length_c   1.000
_cell.angle_alpha   90.00
_cell.angle_beta   90.00
_cell.angle_gamma   90.00
#
_symmetry.space_group_name_H-M   'P 1'
#
loop_
_entity.id
_entity.type
_entity.pdbx_description
1 polymer ?
#
loop_
_entity_poly.entity_id
_entity_poly.type
_entity_poly.pdbx_seq_one_letter_code
_entity_poly.pdbx_strand_id
1 'polypeptide(L)'
;MADDKPIKFTVITDAGAQLVDQLATKSNQITAFRAVGSSANHWDDDLASIRAMTEIDSIEQNGKYMGNYNDGEVTETVQIDFDQQELTNAYQLATVGLFATDANQKEILYAVECLQTSQPMTPSPEHDVSTHLIKVAVGNTSQVTAQFSDAGVVSQTELEQQFKDYTKTDDLPKLIADNIPADILTTENMDQQVPTLARIDKANTFTETQTFKNGAVNSAGKKALFDGDVDLSGTQPKGDYANSADLTALKNAVNSTTTGLPSKMATADADKKYETSAHASSTYQTKADANYHGLADGTDLFTILDKSDVSSITYVVMTNASAATMKNCPTNQAFILRCDSTDYNGGIWSNTVLTLTNLMGQTWVATNATGPDGNLNANPGWHQIATVDNINATVATRMPINSGNVDSKSLDNMKTDGIFALNNFDPTNVAGFPNNLLGNGATWGKLIVLSAGSSMIRQILYGLSGRFVYRSFTGNPGLWGPWIQMATGDDVLQAKQDGINQSHTDMLTELTNRGNRRYWTGTQAQYDAMGSKDGNTEYDITG
;
A
#
# COMPACT_ATOMS: atom_id res chain seq x y z
N MET A 1 25.53 45.69 -14.22
CA MET A 1 25.69 45.01 -12.93
C MET A 1 24.53 44.05 -12.85
N ALA A 2 24.79 42.75 -12.98
CA ALA A 2 23.75 41.73 -13.01
C ALA A 2 23.09 41.68 -11.63
N ASP A 3 21.77 41.74 -11.62
CA ASP A 3 20.92 41.65 -10.44
C ASP A 3 20.94 40.19 -9.98
N ASP A 4 21.97 39.82 -9.24
CA ASP A 4 22.22 38.47 -8.70
C ASP A 4 21.40 38.24 -7.42
N LYS A 5 20.20 38.83 -7.34
CA LYS A 5 19.26 38.54 -6.27
C LYS A 5 18.51 37.26 -6.66
N PRO A 6 18.73 36.11 -5.97
CA PRO A 6 17.88 34.96 -6.16
C PRO A 6 16.42 35.39 -5.99
N ILE A 7 15.52 34.91 -6.86
CA ILE A 7 14.09 35.19 -6.79
C ILE A 7 13.62 34.73 -5.40
N LYS A 8 13.45 35.66 -4.46
CA LYS A 8 13.08 35.38 -3.07
C LYS A 8 11.57 35.18 -2.98
N PHE A 9 11.06 34.08 -3.51
CA PHE A 9 9.64 33.79 -3.36
C PHE A 9 9.35 33.34 -1.92
N THR A 10 10.15 32.41 -1.39
CA THR A 10 9.97 31.87 -0.03
C THR A 10 11.31 31.71 0.67
N VAL A 11 11.37 32.12 1.94
CA VAL A 11 12.55 32.01 2.80
C VAL A 11 12.17 31.23 4.07
N ILE A 12 12.88 30.13 4.34
CA ILE A 12 12.82 29.44 5.63
C ILE A 12 13.61 30.28 6.64
N THR A 13 13.02 30.57 7.80
CA THR A 13 13.71 31.33 8.86
C THR A 13 14.78 30.48 9.53
N ASP A 14 15.69 31.11 10.28
CA ASP A 14 16.71 30.38 11.06
C ASP A 14 16.05 29.47 12.11
N ALA A 15 14.93 29.90 12.69
CA ALA A 15 14.16 29.09 13.63
C ALA A 15 13.46 27.91 12.93
N GLY A 16 12.94 28.12 11.72
CA GLY A 16 12.38 27.06 10.87
C GLY A 16 13.44 26.03 10.46
N ALA A 17 14.63 26.48 10.05
CA ALA A 17 15.74 25.60 9.71
C ALA A 17 16.21 24.76 10.91
N GLN A 18 16.30 25.37 12.11
CA GLN A 18 16.60 24.61 13.34
C GLN A 18 15.54 23.55 13.64
N LEU A 19 14.25 23.85 13.39
CA LEU A 19 13.19 22.87 13.55
C LEU A 19 13.34 21.70 12.55
N VAL A 20 13.69 21.97 11.29
CA VAL A 20 13.97 20.94 10.28
C VAL A 20 15.10 20.00 10.73
N ASP A 21 16.19 20.54 11.27
CA ASP A 21 17.29 19.74 11.81
C ASP A 21 16.81 18.83 12.95
N GLN A 22 15.97 19.35 13.85
CA GLN A 22 15.40 18.59 14.96
C GLN A 22 14.44 17.48 14.51
N LEU A 23 13.67 17.71 13.43
CA LEU A 23 12.80 16.70 12.83
C LEU A 23 13.65 15.59 12.18
N ALA A 24 14.74 15.94 11.50
CA ALA A 24 15.67 14.98 10.90
C ALA A 24 16.33 14.08 11.96
N THR A 25 16.64 14.63 13.14
CA THR A 25 17.18 13.86 14.29
C THR A 25 16.12 13.21 15.17
N LYS A 26 14.82 13.32 14.83
CA LYS A 26 13.68 12.82 15.62
C LYS A 26 13.64 13.36 17.06
N SER A 27 14.18 14.55 17.29
CA SER A 27 14.20 15.18 18.60
C SER A 27 13.04 16.15 18.83
N ASN A 28 12.23 16.42 17.80
CA ASN A 28 11.03 17.24 17.88
C ASN A 28 9.98 16.75 16.87
N GLN A 29 8.76 17.31 16.93
CA GLN A 29 7.65 17.05 16.02
C GLN A 29 6.90 18.34 15.71
N ILE A 30 6.27 18.41 14.53
CA ILE A 30 5.32 19.48 14.21
C ILE A 30 3.90 18.97 14.48
N THR A 31 3.14 19.69 15.30
CA THR A 31 1.80 19.32 15.75
C THR A 31 0.69 20.13 15.10
N ALA A 32 0.98 21.32 14.57
CA ALA A 32 0.04 22.16 13.82
C ALA A 32 0.78 23.16 12.93
N PHE A 33 0.07 23.69 11.93
CA PHE A 33 0.49 24.84 11.13
C PHE A 33 -0.56 25.94 11.20
N ARG A 34 -0.09 27.19 11.18
CA ARG A 34 -0.93 28.39 11.06
C ARG A 34 -0.34 29.31 10.01
N ALA A 35 -1.15 29.80 9.08
CA ALA A 35 -0.72 30.78 8.09
C ALA A 35 -1.33 32.15 8.34
N VAL A 36 -0.65 33.21 7.90
CA VAL A 36 -1.14 34.59 7.96
C VAL A 36 -0.81 35.37 6.71
N GLY A 37 -1.71 36.29 6.34
CA GLY A 37 -1.52 37.28 5.30
C GLY A 37 -1.27 38.65 5.93
N SER A 38 -0.23 39.34 5.45
CA SER A 38 0.21 40.63 5.99
C SER A 38 0.34 41.69 4.89
N SER A 39 0.01 42.92 5.27
CA SER A 39 0.22 44.12 4.45
C SER A 39 1.66 44.69 4.55
N ALA A 40 2.49 44.16 5.46
CA ALA A 40 3.90 44.52 5.57
C ALA A 40 4.69 43.96 4.38
N ASN A 41 5.53 44.80 3.77
CA ASN A 41 6.33 44.43 2.61
C ASN A 41 7.77 44.11 3.02
N HIS A 42 8.17 42.86 2.85
CA HIS A 42 9.53 42.36 3.10
C HIS A 42 10.29 41.98 1.83
N TRP A 43 9.77 42.30 0.64
CA TRP A 43 10.41 41.94 -0.65
C TRP A 43 11.81 42.55 -0.80
N ASP A 44 11.97 43.81 -0.40
CA ASP A 44 13.22 44.55 -0.53
C ASP A 44 14.20 44.31 0.63
N ASP A 45 13.75 43.65 1.71
CA ASP A 45 14.61 43.30 2.84
C ASP A 45 15.71 42.34 2.40
N ASP A 46 16.88 42.41 3.05
CA ASP A 46 17.96 41.48 2.77
C ASP A 46 17.65 40.06 3.30
N LEU A 47 18.31 39.05 2.76
CA LEU A 47 17.99 37.65 3.07
C LEU A 47 18.27 37.31 4.55
N ALA A 48 19.29 37.93 5.15
CA ALA A 48 19.63 37.67 6.54
C ALA A 48 18.57 38.27 7.48
N SER A 49 18.04 39.45 7.14
CA SER A 49 16.93 40.05 7.88
C SER A 49 15.68 39.17 7.85
N ILE A 50 15.27 38.66 6.69
CA ILE A 50 14.11 37.76 6.57
C ILE A 50 14.35 36.45 7.33
N ARG A 51 15.56 35.87 7.26
CA ARG A 51 15.91 34.65 8.01
C ARG A 51 15.85 34.84 9.52
N ALA A 52 16.23 36.01 10.01
CA ALA A 52 16.22 36.32 11.44
C ALA A 52 14.81 36.62 11.99
N MET A 53 13.77 36.70 11.16
CA MET A 53 12.42 36.98 11.59
C MET A 53 11.87 35.88 12.51
N THR A 54 11.21 36.30 13.59
CA THR A 54 10.50 35.42 14.52
C THR A 54 9.00 35.70 14.57
N GLU A 55 8.57 36.78 13.95
CA GLU A 55 7.19 37.28 13.93
C GLU A 55 6.89 37.97 12.60
N ILE A 56 5.60 38.15 12.30
CA ILE A 56 5.10 38.90 11.14
C ILE A 56 4.26 40.05 11.70
N ASP A 57 4.55 41.28 11.29
CA ASP A 57 3.78 42.46 11.63
C ASP A 57 2.61 42.67 10.66
N SER A 58 1.73 43.61 10.98
CA SER A 58 0.62 44.05 10.10
C SER A 58 -0.22 42.89 9.54
N ILE A 59 -0.50 41.88 10.37
CA ILE A 59 -1.33 40.73 9.99
C ILE A 59 -2.78 41.20 9.80
N GLU A 60 -3.32 40.98 8.60
CA GLU A 60 -4.67 41.37 8.21
C GLU A 60 -5.63 40.17 8.19
N GLN A 61 -5.10 38.96 8.03
CA GLN A 61 -5.90 37.75 7.81
C GLN A 61 -5.17 36.48 8.24
N ASN A 62 -5.91 35.48 8.72
CA ASN A 62 -5.41 34.12 8.88
C ASN A 62 -5.64 33.31 7.59
N GLY A 63 -4.68 32.46 7.23
CA GLY A 63 -4.78 31.53 6.11
C GLY A 63 -5.11 30.12 6.58
N LYS A 64 -5.88 29.39 5.77
CA LYS A 64 -6.20 27.98 5.99
C LYS A 64 -5.17 27.11 5.28
N TYR A 65 -4.55 26.20 6.02
CA TYR A 65 -3.68 25.18 5.44
C TYR A 65 -4.53 24.10 4.76
N MET A 66 -4.27 23.85 3.48
CA MET A 66 -5.08 22.94 2.66
C MET A 66 -4.44 21.57 2.46
N GLY A 67 -3.13 21.46 2.66
CA GLY A 67 -2.40 20.21 2.47
C GLY A 67 -1.00 20.42 1.89
N ASN A 68 -0.27 19.30 1.80
CA ASN A 68 1.03 19.23 1.14
C ASN A 68 0.88 18.53 -0.21
N TYR A 69 1.57 19.07 -1.21
CA TYR A 69 1.75 18.40 -2.49
C TYR A 69 3.23 18.14 -2.72
N ASN A 70 3.53 16.94 -3.21
CA ASN A 70 4.88 16.55 -3.57
C ASN A 70 5.04 16.79 -5.08
N ASP A 71 5.86 17.79 -5.45
CA ASP A 71 6.13 18.12 -6.86
C ASP A 71 7.21 17.23 -7.50
N GLY A 72 7.76 16.27 -6.74
CA GLY A 72 8.82 15.37 -7.16
C GLY A 72 10.22 15.78 -6.67
N GLU A 73 10.37 16.92 -5.99
CA GLU A 73 11.61 17.33 -5.31
C GLU A 73 11.58 17.10 -3.77
N VAL A 74 12.72 17.31 -3.11
CA VAL A 74 12.88 17.17 -1.64
C VAL A 74 12.11 18.25 -0.86
N THR A 75 11.44 19.17 -1.56
CA THR A 75 10.60 20.23 -1.01
C THR A 75 9.14 19.84 -1.06
N GLU A 76 8.47 19.79 0.09
CA GLU A 76 7.02 19.74 0.13
C GLU A 76 6.46 21.14 -0.13
N THR A 77 5.47 21.25 -1.02
CA THR A 77 4.77 22.52 -1.22
C THR A 77 3.55 22.53 -0.32
N VAL A 78 3.48 23.52 0.57
CA VAL A 78 2.35 23.78 1.46
C VAL A 78 1.37 24.71 0.75
N GLN A 79 0.13 24.27 0.58
CA GLN A 79 -0.93 25.14 0.07
C GLN A 79 -1.64 25.87 1.20
N ILE A 80 -1.79 27.19 1.03
CA ILE A 80 -2.48 28.10 1.95
C ILE A 80 -3.59 28.82 1.19
N ASP A 81 -4.79 28.79 1.74
CA ASP A 81 -5.97 29.44 1.20
C ASP A 81 -6.41 30.59 2.11
N PHE A 82 -6.55 31.78 1.56
CA PHE A 82 -7.09 32.95 2.24
C PHE A 82 -8.55 33.16 1.82
N ASP A 83 -9.47 32.88 2.73
CA ASP A 83 -10.91 33.01 2.52
C ASP A 83 -11.34 34.48 2.62
N GLN A 84 -11.73 35.06 1.48
CA GLN A 84 -12.12 36.47 1.41
C GLN A 84 -13.41 36.80 2.16
N GLN A 85 -14.17 35.79 2.62
CA GLN A 85 -15.32 36.01 3.53
C GLN A 85 -14.88 36.42 4.94
N GLU A 86 -13.67 36.05 5.34
CA GLU A 86 -13.12 36.36 6.67
C GLU A 86 -12.53 37.78 6.73
N LEU A 87 -12.46 38.48 5.60
CA LEU A 87 -11.95 39.85 5.50
C LEU A 87 -13.03 40.88 5.78
N THR A 88 -12.72 41.83 6.67
CA THR A 88 -13.60 42.99 6.93
C THR A 88 -13.23 44.19 6.06
N ASN A 89 -11.94 44.40 5.78
CA ASN A 89 -11.42 45.51 4.99
C ASN A 89 -10.50 44.99 3.89
N ALA A 90 -10.47 45.69 2.76
CA ALA A 90 -9.52 45.37 1.70
C ALA A 90 -8.09 45.77 2.09
N TYR A 91 -7.11 44.97 1.69
CA TYR A 91 -5.69 45.26 1.90
C TYR A 91 -4.85 44.79 0.72
N GLN A 92 -3.58 45.17 0.70
CA GLN A 92 -2.60 44.69 -0.27
C GLN A 92 -1.76 43.62 0.42
N LEU A 93 -1.95 42.36 0.05
CA LEU A 93 -1.15 41.25 0.54
C LEU A 93 0.27 41.37 -0.01
N ALA A 94 1.23 41.57 0.88
CA ALA A 94 2.64 41.75 0.54
C ALA A 94 3.52 40.63 1.10
N THR A 95 3.12 40.01 2.21
CA THR A 95 3.85 38.91 2.85
C THR A 95 2.89 37.83 3.35
N VAL A 96 3.27 36.57 3.16
CA VAL A 96 2.61 35.41 3.78
C VAL A 96 3.56 34.77 4.79
N GLY A 97 3.11 34.62 6.04
CA GLY A 97 3.85 33.93 7.09
C GLY A 97 3.29 32.54 7.36
N LEU A 98 4.16 31.54 7.43
CA LEU A 98 3.80 30.18 7.85
C LEU A 98 4.44 29.91 9.22
N PHE A 99 3.61 29.64 10.21
CA PHE A 99 4.01 29.26 11.56
C PHE A 99 3.82 27.75 11.74
N ALA A 100 4.78 27.12 12.43
CA ALA A 100 4.71 25.72 12.85
C ALA A 100 4.68 25.64 14.38
N THR A 101 3.83 24.79 14.92
CA THR A 101 3.77 24.50 16.36
C THR A 101 4.55 23.23 16.65
N ASP A 102 5.54 23.30 17.53
CA ASP A 102 6.36 22.16 17.90
C ASP A 102 5.68 21.22 18.94
N ALA A 103 6.36 20.14 19.34
CA ALA A 103 5.82 19.19 20.32
C ALA A 103 5.61 19.81 21.72
N ASN A 104 6.25 20.94 22.01
CA ASN A 104 6.14 21.67 23.27
C ASN A 104 5.10 22.80 23.21
N GLN A 105 4.27 22.84 22.16
CA GLN A 105 3.28 23.91 21.92
C GLN A 105 3.92 25.28 21.69
N LYS A 106 5.20 25.31 21.29
CA LYS A 106 5.87 26.56 20.92
C LYS A 106 5.61 26.83 19.44
N GLU A 107 5.04 27.99 19.17
CA GLU A 107 4.87 28.49 17.81
C GLU A 107 6.17 29.11 17.29
N ILE A 108 6.54 28.73 16.07
CA ILE A 108 7.78 29.13 15.40
C ILE A 108 7.40 29.67 14.03
N LEU A 109 7.81 30.90 13.71
CA LEU A 109 7.73 31.40 12.33
C LEU A 109 8.65 30.53 11.47
N TYR A 110 8.07 29.65 10.67
CA TYR A 110 8.76 28.59 9.97
C TYR A 110 9.29 29.06 8.62
N ALA A 111 8.44 29.72 7.85
CA ALA A 111 8.78 30.27 6.54
C ALA A 111 8.02 31.57 6.26
N VAL A 112 8.60 32.39 5.39
CA VAL A 112 8.06 33.68 4.95
C VAL A 112 8.07 33.71 3.42
N GLU A 113 6.91 33.94 2.81
CA GLU A 113 6.79 34.26 1.39
C GLU A 113 6.65 35.78 1.24
N CYS A 114 7.51 36.38 0.41
CA CYS A 114 7.50 37.81 0.14
C CYS A 114 7.05 38.02 -1.30
N LEU A 115 6.01 38.83 -1.53
CA LEU A 115 5.49 39.06 -2.88
C LEU A 115 6.21 40.23 -3.56
N GLN A 116 6.73 39.99 -4.77
CA GLN A 116 7.31 41.05 -5.60
C GLN A 116 6.32 42.17 -5.93
N THR A 117 5.08 41.76 -6.20
CA THR A 117 3.98 42.66 -6.46
C THR A 117 2.89 42.29 -5.48
N SER A 118 2.53 43.23 -4.60
CA SER A 118 1.44 43.01 -3.66
C SER A 118 0.14 42.69 -4.38
N GLN A 119 -0.67 41.82 -3.79
CA GLN A 119 -1.93 41.37 -4.37
C GLN A 119 -3.11 42.02 -3.66
N PRO A 120 -4.11 42.55 -4.39
CA PRO A 120 -5.30 43.11 -3.77
C PRO A 120 -6.16 41.97 -3.18
N MET A 121 -6.41 42.05 -1.88
CA MET A 121 -7.34 41.18 -1.16
C MET A 121 -8.57 41.98 -0.79
N THR A 122 -9.76 41.56 -1.24
CA THR A 122 -11.01 42.31 -1.05
C THR A 122 -12.03 41.48 -0.26
N PRO A 123 -12.79 42.06 0.68
CA PRO A 123 -13.92 41.36 1.28
C PRO A 123 -14.90 40.86 0.21
N SER A 124 -15.22 39.58 0.24
CA SER A 124 -16.23 38.98 -0.65
C SER A 124 -17.30 38.29 0.18
N PRO A 125 -18.60 38.55 -0.06
CA PRO A 125 -19.68 37.81 0.58
C PRO A 125 -19.86 36.40 0.00
N GLU A 126 -19.25 36.11 -1.15
CA GLU A 126 -19.21 34.79 -1.77
C GLU A 126 -17.93 34.06 -1.38
N HIS A 127 -17.91 32.73 -1.46
CA HIS A 127 -16.73 31.94 -1.09
C HIS A 127 -15.65 32.10 -2.17
N ASP A 128 -14.87 33.16 -2.04
CA ASP A 128 -13.74 33.51 -2.89
C ASP A 128 -12.44 33.32 -2.12
N VAL A 129 -11.49 32.60 -2.71
CA VAL A 129 -10.28 32.12 -2.04
C VAL A 129 -9.07 32.52 -2.85
N SER A 130 -8.11 33.18 -2.19
CA SER A 130 -6.78 33.39 -2.75
C SER A 130 -5.84 32.28 -2.28
N THR A 131 -5.29 31.50 -3.22
CA THR A 131 -4.40 30.38 -2.92
C THR A 131 -2.94 30.76 -3.12
N HIS A 132 -2.11 30.44 -2.12
CA HIS A 132 -0.65 30.60 -2.11
C HIS A 132 0.05 29.25 -1.90
N LEU A 133 1.21 29.11 -2.52
CA LEU A 133 2.00 27.87 -2.49
C LEU A 133 3.38 28.17 -1.89
N ILE A 134 3.58 27.76 -0.64
CA ILE A 134 4.84 27.96 0.07
C ILE A 134 5.70 26.70 -0.04
N LYS A 135 6.86 26.82 -0.68
CA LYS A 135 7.83 25.72 -0.77
C LYS A 135 8.61 25.59 0.54
N VAL A 136 8.55 24.42 1.16
CA VAL A 136 9.27 24.13 2.39
C VAL A 136 10.02 22.80 2.32
N ALA A 137 11.14 22.69 3.03
CA ALA A 137 11.80 21.40 3.23
C ALA A 137 11.26 20.76 4.51
N VAL A 138 10.72 19.55 4.43
CA VAL A 138 10.27 18.80 5.61
C VAL A 138 11.21 17.62 5.83
N GLY A 139 12.06 17.70 6.85
CA GLY A 139 12.89 16.57 7.27
C GLY A 139 12.02 15.49 7.92
N ASN A 140 12.10 14.25 7.42
CA ASN A 140 11.43 13.06 7.98
C ASN A 140 9.92 13.27 8.27
N THR A 141 9.09 13.15 7.23
CA THR A 141 7.64 13.37 7.24
C THR A 141 6.87 12.60 8.33
N SER A 142 7.42 11.49 8.85
CA SER A 142 6.83 10.76 10.00
C SER A 142 6.79 11.56 11.32
N GLN A 143 7.49 12.70 11.40
CA GLN A 143 7.50 13.60 12.57
C GLN A 143 6.56 14.81 12.41
N VAL A 144 5.81 14.87 11.31
CA VAL A 144 4.72 15.84 11.13
C VAL A 144 3.42 15.15 11.50
N THR A 145 2.87 15.50 12.65
CA THR A 145 1.56 15.03 13.14
C THR A 145 0.48 16.09 12.97
N ALA A 146 0.78 17.15 12.21
CA ALA A 146 -0.04 18.35 12.02
C ALA A 146 -1.54 18.03 12.02
N GLN A 147 -2.20 18.36 13.13
CA GLN A 147 -3.65 18.42 13.21
C GLN A 147 -4.08 19.74 12.58
N PHE A 148 -4.95 19.63 11.58
CA PHE A 148 -5.50 20.73 10.82
C PHE A 148 -6.29 21.64 11.76
N SER A 149 -5.85 22.88 11.99
CA SER A 149 -6.64 23.83 12.77
C SER A 149 -7.77 24.38 11.88
N ASP A 150 -8.99 24.08 12.29
CA ASP A 150 -10.27 24.09 11.58
C ASP A 150 -10.68 25.30 10.74
N ALA A 151 -11.19 24.98 9.55
CA ALA A 151 -12.61 25.13 9.28
C ALA A 151 -13.09 23.99 8.35
N GLY A 152 -13.26 22.77 8.89
CA GLY A 152 -13.92 21.71 8.14
C GLY A 152 -13.54 20.27 8.45
N VAL A 153 -12.75 19.99 9.50
CA VAL A 153 -12.40 18.61 9.83
C VAL A 153 -12.63 18.37 11.32
N VAL A 154 -13.75 17.73 11.63
CA VAL A 154 -14.08 17.26 12.97
C VAL A 154 -12.88 16.50 13.55
N SER A 155 -12.32 16.96 14.68
CA SER A 155 -11.19 16.28 15.33
C SER A 155 -11.55 14.83 15.65
N GLN A 156 -10.58 13.91 15.73
CA GLN A 156 -10.87 12.52 16.10
C GLN A 156 -11.64 12.46 17.44
N THR A 157 -11.34 13.35 18.38
CA THR A 157 -12.05 13.45 19.65
C THR A 157 -13.49 13.94 19.49
N GLU A 158 -13.76 14.94 18.64
CA GLU A 158 -15.13 15.39 18.35
C GLU A 158 -15.91 14.41 17.49
N LEU A 159 -15.23 13.67 16.60
CA LEU A 159 -15.81 12.60 15.80
C LEU A 159 -16.16 11.42 16.71
N GLU A 160 -15.29 11.07 17.66
CA GLU A 160 -15.57 10.12 18.73
C GLU A 160 -16.67 10.63 19.68
N GLN A 161 -16.78 11.95 19.89
CA GLN A 161 -17.83 12.57 20.70
C GLN A 161 -19.19 12.57 19.96
N GLN A 162 -19.22 12.83 18.65
CA GLN A 162 -20.41 12.66 17.81
C GLN A 162 -20.81 11.19 17.69
N PHE A 163 -19.83 10.28 17.58
CA PHE A 163 -20.05 8.84 17.62
C PHE A 163 -20.36 8.29 19.01
N LYS A 164 -20.27 9.07 20.10
CA LYS A 164 -20.79 8.63 21.42
C LYS A 164 -22.31 8.55 21.43
N ASP A 165 -22.98 9.35 20.61
CA ASP A 165 -24.44 9.33 20.48
C ASP A 165 -24.92 8.27 19.48
N TYR A 166 -24.02 7.74 18.64
CA TYR A 166 -24.30 6.59 17.77
C TYR A 166 -24.10 5.29 18.55
N THR A 167 -25.12 4.42 18.52
CA THR A 167 -25.04 3.09 19.13
C THR A 167 -23.91 2.29 18.50
N LYS A 168 -22.85 2.00 19.27
CA LYS A 168 -21.76 1.14 18.82
C LYS A 168 -22.30 -0.28 18.57
N THR A 169 -21.66 -1.05 17.71
CA THR A 169 -22.04 -2.45 17.47
C THR A 169 -22.06 -3.29 18.76
N ASP A 170 -21.22 -2.93 19.73
CA ASP A 170 -21.17 -3.55 21.06
C ASP A 170 -22.29 -3.08 22.02
N ASP A 171 -22.90 -1.92 21.73
CA ASP A 171 -24.03 -1.36 22.47
C ASP A 171 -25.39 -1.76 21.86
N LEU A 172 -25.41 -2.29 20.63
CA LEU A 172 -26.61 -2.86 20.00
C LEU A 172 -27.30 -3.91 20.87
N PRO A 173 -26.58 -4.89 21.49
CA PRO A 173 -27.20 -5.88 22.38
C PRO A 173 -27.90 -5.25 23.59
N LYS A 174 -27.38 -4.14 24.12
CA LYS A 174 -27.99 -3.39 25.23
C LYS A 174 -29.22 -2.62 24.78
N LEU A 175 -29.13 -1.91 23.65
CA LEU A 175 -30.25 -1.16 23.09
C LEU A 175 -31.42 -2.08 22.70
N ILE A 176 -31.10 -3.27 22.18
CA ILE A 176 -32.03 -4.34 21.86
C ILE A 176 -32.67 -4.90 23.14
N ALA A 177 -31.91 -5.11 24.22
CA ALA A 177 -32.44 -5.57 25.51
C ALA A 177 -33.31 -4.52 26.25
N ASP A 178 -33.01 -3.23 26.10
CA ASP A 178 -33.71 -2.14 26.80
C ASP A 178 -35.00 -1.70 26.09
N ASN A 179 -35.11 -1.89 24.77
CA ASN A 179 -36.26 -1.45 23.98
C ASN A 179 -37.15 -2.59 23.46
N ILE A 180 -36.70 -3.84 23.58
CA ILE A 180 -37.50 -5.02 23.27
C ILE A 180 -37.83 -5.72 24.60
N PRO A 181 -39.11 -5.83 24.98
CA PRO A 181 -39.53 -6.54 26.18
C PRO A 181 -38.83 -7.91 26.28
N ALA A 182 -38.34 -8.27 27.48
CA ALA A 182 -37.48 -9.45 27.71
C ALA A 182 -38.11 -10.79 27.27
N ASP A 183 -39.42 -10.79 27.05
CA ASP A 183 -40.25 -11.87 26.51
C ASP A 183 -40.16 -12.05 24.98
N ILE A 184 -39.51 -11.13 24.25
CA ILE A 184 -39.33 -11.20 22.79
C ILE A 184 -37.92 -11.71 22.38
N LEU A 185 -36.92 -11.64 23.27
CA LEU A 185 -35.53 -12.06 23.00
C LEU A 185 -35.09 -13.31 23.78
N THR A 186 -36.00 -14.24 24.03
CA THR A 186 -35.56 -15.60 24.34
C THR A 186 -35.10 -16.27 23.05
N THR A 187 -34.13 -17.19 23.14
CA THR A 187 -33.67 -18.04 22.02
C THR A 187 -34.86 -18.71 21.29
N GLU A 188 -35.98 -18.87 21.99
CA GLU A 188 -37.25 -19.42 21.50
C GLU A 188 -37.99 -18.53 20.48
N ASN A 189 -37.68 -17.22 20.36
CA ASN A 189 -38.36 -16.29 19.45
C ASN A 189 -37.56 -15.91 18.20
N MET A 190 -36.23 -15.99 18.22
CA MET A 190 -35.43 -15.86 16.99
C MET A 190 -35.57 -17.08 16.07
N ASP A 191 -35.84 -18.26 16.65
CA ASP A 191 -36.17 -19.48 15.89
C ASP A 191 -37.61 -19.50 15.35
N GLN A 192 -38.43 -18.47 15.61
CA GLN A 192 -39.83 -18.42 15.15
C GLN A 192 -40.09 -17.59 13.88
N GLN A 193 -39.07 -16.98 13.26
CA GLN A 193 -39.27 -16.30 11.96
C GLN A 193 -38.66 -17.01 10.74
N VAL A 194 -38.10 -18.23 10.87
CA VAL A 194 -37.57 -18.97 9.70
C VAL A 194 -38.00 -20.45 9.55
N PRO A 195 -38.62 -21.15 10.53
CA PRO A 195 -39.20 -22.47 10.28
C PRO A 195 -40.60 -22.65 10.85
N THR A 196 -41.53 -21.71 10.60
CA THR A 196 -42.90 -22.16 10.35
C THR A 196 -42.90 -22.98 9.07
N LEU A 197 -42.86 -24.31 9.20
CA LEU A 197 -43.84 -25.26 8.64
C LEU A 197 -43.29 -26.70 8.62
N ALA A 198 -43.33 -27.41 9.76
CA ALA A 198 -43.64 -28.83 9.71
C ALA A 198 -45.16 -28.95 9.46
N ARG A 199 -45.57 -29.25 8.23
CA ARG A 199 -46.99 -29.40 7.90
C ARG A 199 -47.53 -30.69 8.52
N ILE A 200 -48.60 -30.56 9.30
CA ILE A 200 -49.25 -31.67 10.01
C ILE A 200 -50.25 -32.43 9.11
N ASP A 201 -50.31 -32.12 7.81
CA ASP A 201 -51.32 -32.65 6.89
C ASP A 201 -50.79 -33.72 5.90
N LYS A 202 -49.50 -34.07 5.93
CA LYS A 202 -48.91 -35.13 5.09
C LYS A 202 -47.83 -35.92 5.81
N ALA A 203 -47.55 -37.13 5.31
CA ALA A 203 -46.59 -38.08 5.86
C ALA A 203 -45.20 -37.45 6.05
N ASN A 204 -44.81 -37.24 7.31
CA ASN A 204 -43.46 -36.81 7.65
C ASN A 204 -42.54 -38.03 7.60
N THR A 205 -41.67 -38.07 6.59
CA THR A 205 -40.63 -39.09 6.47
C THR A 205 -39.35 -38.51 7.05
N PHE A 206 -38.91 -39.05 8.19
CA PHE A 206 -37.61 -38.69 8.75
C PHE A 206 -36.54 -39.54 8.05
N THR A 207 -35.61 -38.89 7.36
CA THR A 207 -34.49 -39.55 6.65
C THR A 207 -33.31 -39.84 7.57
N GLU A 208 -33.35 -39.35 8.81
CA GLU A 208 -32.33 -39.57 9.84
C GLU A 208 -32.95 -39.96 11.18
N THR A 209 -32.17 -40.65 12.01
CA THR A 209 -32.60 -41.11 13.34
C THR A 209 -32.98 -39.93 14.23
N GLN A 210 -34.21 -39.93 14.71
CA GLN A 210 -34.71 -38.93 15.65
C GLN A 210 -34.67 -39.47 17.08
N THR A 211 -34.03 -38.74 17.98
CA THR A 211 -34.02 -39.08 19.42
C THR A 211 -34.94 -38.12 20.16
N PHE A 212 -36.10 -38.62 20.61
CA PHE A 212 -37.03 -37.82 21.40
C PHE A 212 -36.72 -37.96 22.89
N LYS A 213 -36.27 -36.86 23.52
CA LYS A 213 -35.88 -36.81 24.94
C LYS A 213 -36.96 -37.31 25.92
N ASN A 214 -38.24 -37.18 25.54
CA ASN A 214 -39.39 -37.58 26.36
C ASN A 214 -40.18 -38.79 25.78
N GLY A 215 -39.72 -39.36 24.66
CA GLY A 215 -40.42 -40.37 23.86
C GLY A 215 -41.44 -39.77 22.89
N ALA A 216 -41.79 -40.52 21.83
CA ALA A 216 -42.88 -40.15 20.94
C ALA A 216 -44.22 -40.26 21.67
N VAL A 217 -45.16 -39.36 21.42
CA VAL A 217 -46.52 -39.38 21.96
C VAL A 217 -47.55 -39.30 20.84
N ASN A 218 -48.74 -39.87 21.04
CA ASN A 218 -49.85 -39.70 20.09
C ASN A 218 -50.53 -38.32 20.25
N SER A 219 -51.54 -38.05 19.42
CA SER A 219 -52.31 -36.79 19.42
C SER A 219 -53.05 -36.48 20.73
N ALA A 220 -53.11 -37.43 21.67
CA ALA A 220 -53.67 -37.24 23.02
C ALA A 220 -52.58 -37.12 24.11
N GLY A 221 -51.30 -37.04 23.73
CA GLY A 221 -50.17 -36.87 24.66
C GLY A 221 -49.72 -38.14 25.39
N LYS A 222 -50.19 -39.33 24.99
CA LYS A 222 -49.79 -40.61 25.59
C LYS A 222 -48.56 -41.17 24.85
N LYS A 223 -47.56 -41.68 25.59
CA LYS A 223 -46.35 -42.30 25.01
C LYS A 223 -46.74 -43.40 24.01
N ALA A 224 -46.27 -43.28 22.77
CA ALA A 224 -46.55 -44.20 21.69
C ALA A 224 -45.46 -45.27 21.63
N LEU A 225 -45.81 -46.46 22.13
CA LEU A 225 -45.22 -47.78 21.84
C LEU A 225 -46.02 -48.74 22.73
N PHE A 226 -47.11 -49.32 22.23
CA PHE A 226 -47.75 -50.45 22.89
C PHE A 226 -47.30 -51.77 22.27
N ASP A 227 -47.19 -52.75 23.16
CA ASP A 227 -47.23 -54.19 22.91
C ASP A 227 -48.40 -54.52 21.95
N GLY A 228 -48.12 -55.25 20.87
CA GLY A 228 -49.11 -55.59 19.83
C GLY A 228 -49.05 -54.78 18.51
N ASP A 229 -48.22 -53.73 18.40
CA ASP A 229 -48.10 -52.92 17.16
C ASP A 229 -46.96 -53.34 16.21
N VAL A 230 -46.19 -54.38 16.57
CA VAL A 230 -45.32 -55.06 15.60
C VAL A 230 -46.01 -56.35 15.19
N ASP A 231 -46.59 -56.36 14.00
CA ASP A 231 -46.99 -57.61 13.37
C ASP A 231 -45.74 -58.41 12.98
N LEU A 232 -45.28 -59.25 13.90
CA LEU A 232 -44.23 -60.24 13.64
C LEU A 232 -44.80 -61.50 12.96
N SER A 233 -46.10 -61.57 12.64
CA SER A 233 -46.75 -62.77 12.13
C SER A 233 -46.37 -63.14 10.68
N GLY A 234 -45.46 -62.39 10.05
CA GLY A 234 -44.95 -62.66 8.71
C GLY A 234 -43.45 -62.92 8.58
N THR A 235 -42.64 -62.78 9.64
CA THR A 235 -41.15 -62.77 9.49
C THR A 235 -40.37 -63.72 10.40
N GLN A 236 -41.03 -64.68 11.07
CA GLN A 236 -40.31 -65.79 11.71
C GLN A 236 -40.87 -67.16 11.26
N PRO A 237 -39.99 -68.15 10.96
CA PRO A 237 -40.42 -69.52 10.74
C PRO A 237 -41.13 -70.05 11.99
N LYS A 238 -42.29 -70.69 11.81
CA LYS A 238 -42.95 -71.52 12.83
C LYS A 238 -41.99 -72.64 13.24
N GLY A 239 -41.25 -72.44 14.30
CA GLY A 239 -40.37 -73.43 14.90
C GLY A 239 -40.30 -73.20 16.41
N ASP A 240 -41.13 -73.93 17.13
CA ASP A 240 -41.01 -74.33 18.54
C ASP A 240 -40.11 -73.46 19.42
N TYR A 241 -40.62 -72.31 19.86
CA TYR A 241 -40.09 -71.72 21.07
C TYR A 241 -40.57 -72.55 22.25
N ALA A 242 -39.60 -73.04 23.02
CA ALA A 242 -39.75 -73.66 24.31
C ALA A 242 -40.83 -72.91 25.12
N ASN A 243 -41.94 -73.59 25.42
CA ASN A 243 -42.90 -73.03 26.36
C ASN A 243 -42.29 -73.06 27.76
N SER A 244 -42.95 -72.44 28.74
CA SER A 244 -42.42 -72.36 30.10
C SER A 244 -42.10 -73.74 30.72
N ALA A 245 -42.74 -74.82 30.26
CA ALA A 245 -42.43 -76.19 30.66
C ALA A 245 -41.12 -76.69 30.02
N ASP A 246 -40.86 -76.37 28.75
CA ASP A 246 -39.61 -76.71 28.06
C ASP A 246 -38.41 -75.97 28.66
N LEU A 247 -38.58 -74.69 29.02
CA LEU A 247 -37.57 -73.91 29.75
C LEU A 247 -37.31 -74.46 31.16
N THR A 248 -38.35 -74.98 31.82
CA THR A 248 -38.21 -75.64 33.13
C THR A 248 -37.50 -76.98 32.99
N ALA A 249 -37.78 -77.75 31.94
CA ALA A 249 -37.09 -79.01 31.64
C ALA A 249 -35.61 -78.77 31.29
N LEU A 250 -35.29 -77.73 30.51
CA LEU A 250 -33.92 -77.35 30.18
C LEU A 250 -33.13 -76.91 31.41
N LYS A 251 -33.74 -76.10 32.29
CA LYS A 251 -33.12 -75.64 33.53
C LYS A 251 -32.84 -76.79 34.51
N ASN A 252 -33.72 -77.80 34.53
CA ASN A 252 -33.52 -79.02 35.31
C ASN A 252 -32.47 -79.96 34.68
N ALA A 253 -32.35 -80.01 33.35
CA ALA A 253 -31.34 -80.81 32.64
C ALA A 253 -29.92 -80.20 32.73
N VAL A 254 -29.82 -78.86 32.69
CA VAL A 254 -28.57 -78.11 32.85
C VAL A 254 -28.06 -78.19 34.30
N ASN A 255 -28.95 -78.31 35.28
CA ASN A 255 -28.58 -78.47 36.69
C ASN A 255 -28.39 -79.94 37.13
N SER A 256 -28.75 -80.95 36.31
CA SER A 256 -28.74 -82.36 36.74
C SER A 256 -27.72 -83.29 36.04
N THR A 257 -26.86 -82.80 35.16
CA THR A 257 -25.82 -83.66 34.54
C THR A 257 -24.41 -83.16 34.83
N THR A 258 -23.71 -83.94 35.65
CA THR A 258 -22.38 -83.76 36.22
C THR A 258 -21.22 -84.05 35.24
N THR A 259 -21.41 -84.05 33.91
CA THR A 259 -20.29 -84.40 33.00
C THR A 259 -20.42 -83.82 31.58
N GLY A 260 -19.55 -82.83 31.27
CA GLY A 260 -19.13 -82.39 29.92
C GLY A 260 -20.06 -81.39 29.23
N LEU A 261 -19.68 -80.24 28.67
CA LEU A 261 -18.45 -79.62 28.14
C LEU A 261 -18.79 -78.11 27.90
N PRO A 262 -17.92 -77.23 27.38
CA PRO A 262 -16.46 -77.13 27.48
C PRO A 262 -16.01 -75.82 28.16
N SER A 263 -14.77 -75.86 28.63
CA SER A 263 -14.01 -74.80 29.29
C SER A 263 -14.01 -73.45 28.58
N LYS A 264 -14.39 -72.42 29.35
CA LYS A 264 -13.81 -71.07 29.42
C LYS A 264 -12.81 -70.73 28.31
N MET A 265 -13.26 -69.91 27.35
CA MET A 265 -12.36 -69.04 26.61
C MET A 265 -11.67 -68.14 27.65
N ALA A 266 -10.36 -68.25 27.74
CA ALA A 266 -9.55 -67.56 28.73
C ALA A 266 -9.55 -66.05 28.44
N THR A 267 -9.63 -65.26 29.51
CA THR A 267 -9.65 -63.79 29.51
C THR A 267 -8.41 -63.14 28.86
N ALA A 268 -7.40 -63.92 28.49
CA ALA A 268 -6.17 -63.44 27.84
C ALA A 268 -6.30 -63.24 26.31
N ASP A 269 -7.38 -63.71 25.67
CA ASP A 269 -7.60 -63.53 24.23
C ASP A 269 -8.52 -62.32 23.89
N ALA A 270 -9.11 -61.67 24.89
CA ALA A 270 -9.93 -60.47 24.70
C ALA A 270 -9.10 -59.17 24.56
N ASP A 271 -7.86 -59.16 25.07
CA ASP A 271 -7.03 -57.95 25.17
C ASP A 271 -6.06 -57.74 23.98
N LYS A 272 -6.15 -58.53 22.90
CA LYS A 272 -5.27 -58.38 21.71
C LYS A 272 -5.94 -57.84 20.44
N LYS A 273 -7.17 -57.33 20.51
CA LYS A 273 -7.90 -56.84 19.33
C LYS A 273 -8.40 -55.39 19.37
N TYR A 274 -7.99 -54.60 20.37
CA TYR A 274 -8.41 -53.19 20.50
C TYR A 274 -7.27 -52.17 20.56
N GLU A 275 -6.02 -52.53 20.26
CA GLU A 275 -4.97 -51.56 19.97
C GLU A 275 -4.80 -51.34 18.47
N THR A 276 -5.69 -50.57 17.86
CA THR A 276 -5.43 -49.67 16.72
C THR A 276 -6.69 -48.89 16.40
N SER A 277 -6.95 -47.80 17.13
CA SER A 277 -7.78 -46.64 16.72
C SER A 277 -7.81 -45.64 17.88
N ALA A 278 -6.67 -45.02 18.18
CA ALA A 278 -6.61 -43.86 19.07
C ALA A 278 -6.02 -42.69 18.28
N HIS A 279 -6.90 -42.00 17.55
CA HIS A 279 -6.67 -40.61 17.18
C HIS A 279 -7.90 -39.79 17.56
N ALA A 280 -7.60 -38.63 18.15
CA ALA A 280 -8.45 -37.46 18.33
C ALA A 280 -9.46 -37.48 19.49
N SER A 281 -9.02 -37.01 20.66
CA SER A 281 -9.75 -35.94 21.38
C SER A 281 -8.93 -35.37 22.55
N SER A 282 -8.42 -34.15 22.38
CA SER A 282 -8.30 -33.16 23.45
C SER A 282 -8.43 -31.77 22.80
N THR A 283 -9.65 -31.24 22.72
CA THR A 283 -10.25 -30.22 23.59
C THR A 283 -9.77 -28.78 23.35
N TYR A 284 -10.74 -27.98 22.86
CA TYR A 284 -10.96 -26.53 23.03
C TYR A 284 -9.79 -25.56 22.77
N GLN A 285 -9.80 -24.95 21.59
CA GLN A 285 -9.46 -23.53 21.44
C GLN A 285 -10.58 -22.81 20.66
N THR A 286 -10.92 -21.65 21.18
CA THR A 286 -11.95 -20.73 20.73
C THR A 286 -11.65 -20.19 19.34
N LYS A 287 -12.72 -20.01 18.56
CA LYS A 287 -12.77 -19.76 17.12
C LYS A 287 -12.37 -18.31 16.73
N ALA A 288 -11.25 -17.80 17.25
CA ALA A 288 -10.79 -16.44 16.95
C ALA A 288 -9.31 -16.29 16.58
N ASP A 289 -8.41 -17.25 16.84
CA ASP A 289 -6.99 -17.09 16.43
C ASP A 289 -6.33 -18.43 16.03
N ALA A 290 -5.80 -18.44 14.80
CA ALA A 290 -4.75 -19.31 14.26
C ALA A 290 -5.10 -20.65 13.56
N ASN A 291 -5.19 -20.59 12.22
CA ASN A 291 -5.07 -21.75 11.30
C ASN A 291 -3.61 -22.26 11.24
N TYR A 292 -3.08 -22.83 12.33
CA TYR A 292 -1.78 -23.50 12.32
C TYR A 292 -1.95 -25.01 12.20
N HIS A 293 -1.48 -25.58 11.09
CA HIS A 293 -1.46 -27.02 10.87
C HIS A 293 -0.04 -27.57 11.04
N GLY A 294 0.12 -28.65 11.80
CA GLY A 294 1.40 -29.38 11.85
C GLY A 294 1.59 -30.23 10.59
N LEU A 295 2.81 -30.28 10.04
CA LEU A 295 3.17 -31.20 8.96
C LEU A 295 3.75 -32.49 9.55
N ALA A 296 3.38 -33.63 8.98
CA ALA A 296 3.94 -34.93 9.36
C ALA A 296 5.40 -35.04 8.87
N ASP A 297 6.24 -35.76 9.62
CA ASP A 297 7.60 -36.06 9.19
C ASP A 297 7.61 -36.76 7.82
N GLY A 298 8.59 -36.45 6.98
CA GLY A 298 8.68 -37.03 5.63
C GLY A 298 7.79 -36.37 4.57
N THR A 299 6.97 -35.37 4.93
CA THR A 299 6.10 -34.67 3.97
C THR A 299 6.91 -34.05 2.84
N ASP A 300 6.42 -34.20 1.60
CA ASP A 300 6.94 -33.51 0.43
C ASP A 300 6.25 -32.16 0.27
N LEU A 301 7.01 -31.08 0.45
CA LEU A 301 6.45 -29.73 0.48
C LEU A 301 5.80 -29.33 -0.85
N PHE A 302 6.23 -29.89 -1.98
CA PHE A 302 5.63 -29.59 -3.29
C PHE A 302 4.33 -30.34 -3.55
N THR A 303 4.01 -31.34 -2.73
CA THR A 303 2.73 -32.06 -2.80
C THR A 303 1.64 -31.41 -1.97
N ILE A 304 1.99 -30.39 -1.18
CA ILE A 304 1.03 -29.59 -0.43
C ILE A 304 0.30 -28.69 -1.43
N LEU A 305 -0.83 -29.19 -1.93
CA LEU A 305 -1.75 -28.46 -2.78
C LEU A 305 -2.90 -27.96 -1.93
N ASP A 306 -3.04 -26.65 -1.83
CA ASP A 306 -4.25 -26.05 -1.30
C ASP A 306 -5.31 -26.00 -2.42
N LYS A 307 -6.29 -26.90 -2.30
CA LYS A 307 -7.48 -26.93 -3.17
C LYS A 307 -8.68 -26.20 -2.53
N SER A 308 -8.47 -25.47 -1.43
CA SER A 308 -9.56 -24.72 -0.80
C SER A 308 -9.64 -23.33 -1.45
N ASP A 309 -10.77 -23.07 -2.11
CA ASP A 309 -11.00 -21.91 -2.98
C ASP A 309 -10.89 -20.52 -2.31
N VAL A 310 -10.48 -20.38 -1.03
CA VAL A 310 -10.66 -19.09 -0.34
C VAL A 310 -9.75 -18.71 0.84
N SER A 311 -8.70 -19.46 1.22
CA SER A 311 -7.86 -18.98 2.34
C SER A 311 -6.43 -19.50 2.36
N SER A 312 -5.48 -18.60 2.58
CA SER A 312 -4.08 -18.94 2.86
C SER A 312 -3.97 -19.90 4.06
N ILE A 313 -3.31 -21.04 3.88
CA ILE A 313 -3.06 -22.01 4.95
C ILE A 313 -1.64 -21.83 5.48
N THR A 314 -1.48 -21.82 6.80
CA THR A 314 -0.16 -21.75 7.44
C THR A 314 0.16 -23.03 8.18
N TYR A 315 1.35 -23.57 7.91
CA TYR A 315 1.91 -24.74 8.55
C TYR A 315 3.10 -24.37 9.40
N VAL A 316 3.29 -25.06 10.53
CA VAL A 316 4.44 -24.84 11.42
C VAL A 316 5.16 -26.16 11.66
N VAL A 317 6.47 -26.14 11.42
CA VAL A 317 7.38 -27.23 11.74
C VAL A 317 8.31 -26.75 12.86
N MET A 318 8.04 -27.23 14.07
CA MET A 318 8.62 -26.68 15.30
C MET A 318 10.04 -27.18 15.62
N THR A 319 10.54 -28.20 14.92
CA THR A 319 11.85 -28.80 15.23
C THR A 319 12.71 -28.99 13.99
N ASN A 320 14.04 -28.85 14.17
CA ASN A 320 15.02 -29.13 13.12
C ASN A 320 15.02 -30.62 12.71
N ALA A 321 14.72 -31.52 13.64
CA ALA A 321 14.63 -32.95 13.37
C ALA A 321 13.49 -33.24 12.39
N SER A 322 12.30 -32.69 12.64
CA SER A 322 11.16 -32.81 11.71
C SER A 322 11.47 -32.15 10.37
N ALA A 323 12.02 -30.93 10.35
CA ALA A 323 12.37 -30.23 9.12
C ALA A 323 13.36 -31.02 8.24
N ALA A 324 14.36 -31.67 8.85
CA ALA A 324 15.35 -32.47 8.14
C ALA A 324 14.77 -33.75 7.48
N THR A 325 13.58 -34.20 7.91
CA THR A 325 12.90 -35.33 7.27
C THR A 325 12.05 -34.91 6.07
N MET A 326 11.73 -33.62 5.94
CA MET A 326 10.85 -33.12 4.88
C MET A 326 11.51 -33.24 3.51
N LYS A 327 10.76 -33.72 2.51
CA LYS A 327 11.23 -33.76 1.12
C LYS A 327 11.04 -32.41 0.46
N ASN A 328 11.97 -32.07 -0.43
CA ASN A 328 11.98 -30.80 -1.13
C ASN A 328 11.90 -29.60 -0.15
N CYS A 329 12.53 -29.71 1.02
CA CYS A 329 12.66 -28.61 1.96
C CYS A 329 13.98 -27.87 1.71
N PRO A 330 14.00 -26.54 1.56
CA PRO A 330 15.22 -25.79 1.29
C PRO A 330 16.09 -25.60 2.55
N THR A 331 15.66 -26.09 3.71
CA THR A 331 16.36 -25.94 4.99
C THR A 331 16.14 -27.16 5.91
N ASN A 332 17.11 -27.43 6.78
CA ASN A 332 17.00 -28.45 7.84
C ASN A 332 16.60 -27.83 9.20
N GLN A 333 16.16 -26.58 9.21
CA GLN A 333 15.77 -25.86 10.41
C GLN A 333 14.26 -25.78 10.55
N ALA A 334 13.75 -25.64 11.78
CA ALA A 334 12.35 -25.32 12.04
C ALA A 334 11.88 -24.09 11.22
N PHE A 335 10.67 -24.17 10.69
CA PHE A 335 10.14 -23.19 9.75
C PHE A 335 8.62 -23.02 9.85
N ILE A 336 8.15 -21.89 9.33
CA ILE A 336 6.75 -21.62 9.02
C ILE A 336 6.60 -21.68 7.51
N LEU A 337 5.64 -22.47 7.02
CA LEU A 337 5.29 -22.55 5.61
C LEU A 337 3.91 -21.95 5.41
N ARG A 338 3.82 -20.95 4.55
CA ARG A 338 2.56 -20.39 4.08
C ARG A 338 2.27 -20.90 2.67
N CYS A 339 1.05 -21.37 2.48
CA CYS A 339 0.54 -21.82 1.20
C CYS A 339 -0.59 -20.87 0.77
N ASP A 340 -0.40 -20.19 -0.35
CA ASP A 340 -1.40 -19.30 -0.93
C ASP A 340 -1.77 -19.88 -2.32
N SER A 341 -3.05 -20.19 -2.53
CA SER A 341 -3.54 -20.69 -3.83
C SER A 341 -4.41 -19.65 -4.50
N THR A 342 -4.27 -19.51 -5.82
CA THR A 342 -5.15 -18.70 -6.65
C THR A 342 -5.62 -19.52 -7.83
N ASP A 343 -6.93 -19.58 -7.99
CA ASP A 343 -7.56 -20.19 -9.15
C ASP A 343 -7.57 -19.22 -10.33
N TYR A 344 -7.16 -19.72 -11.48
CA TYR A 344 -7.18 -18.99 -12.74
C TYR A 344 -8.12 -19.70 -13.72
N ASN A 345 -8.98 -18.94 -14.41
CA ASN A 345 -9.96 -19.46 -15.37
C ASN A 345 -10.97 -20.48 -14.80
N GLY A 346 -11.65 -20.16 -13.70
CA GLY A 346 -12.77 -20.97 -13.20
C GLY A 346 -12.36 -22.37 -12.72
N GLY A 347 -11.18 -22.50 -12.11
CA GLY A 347 -10.67 -23.76 -11.53
C GLY A 347 -9.93 -24.68 -12.50
N ILE A 348 -9.66 -24.24 -13.74
CA ILE A 348 -8.94 -25.06 -14.74
C ILE A 348 -7.43 -25.09 -14.45
N TRP A 349 -6.89 -24.02 -13.88
CA TRP A 349 -5.48 -23.92 -13.47
C TRP A 349 -5.40 -23.35 -12.07
N SER A 350 -4.62 -23.98 -11.20
CA SER A 350 -4.32 -23.44 -9.88
C SER A 350 -2.83 -23.12 -9.76
N ASN A 351 -2.53 -21.89 -9.36
CA ASN A 351 -1.19 -21.48 -8.99
C ASN A 351 -1.09 -21.47 -7.47
N THR A 352 -0.21 -22.31 -6.93
CA THR A 352 0.09 -22.36 -5.50
C THR A 352 1.45 -21.74 -5.25
N VAL A 353 1.48 -20.69 -4.44
CA VAL A 353 2.70 -20.06 -3.95
C VAL A 353 3.01 -20.61 -2.56
N LEU A 354 4.19 -21.20 -2.42
CA LEU A 354 4.71 -21.70 -1.16
C LEU A 354 5.77 -20.72 -0.66
N THR A 355 5.56 -20.16 0.53
CA THR A 355 6.50 -19.26 1.20
C THR A 355 6.98 -19.89 2.50
N LEU A 356 8.24 -20.27 2.57
CA LEU A 356 8.85 -20.89 3.76
C LEU A 356 9.78 -19.90 4.44
N THR A 357 9.59 -19.65 5.73
CA THR A 357 10.48 -18.82 6.55
C THR A 357 11.00 -19.62 7.73
N ASN A 358 12.32 -19.75 7.87
CA ASN A 358 12.93 -20.41 9.03
C ASN A 358 13.01 -19.48 10.24
N LEU A 359 13.39 -20.03 11.40
CA LEU A 359 13.61 -19.26 12.63
C LEU A 359 14.72 -18.20 12.54
N MET A 360 15.59 -18.28 11.53
CA MET A 360 16.63 -17.27 11.28
C MET A 360 16.13 -16.11 10.40
N GLY A 361 14.85 -16.10 10.01
CA GLY A 361 14.27 -15.07 9.14
C GLY A 361 14.68 -15.19 7.67
N GLN A 362 15.30 -16.31 7.28
CA GLN A 362 15.55 -16.61 5.87
C GLN A 362 14.25 -17.11 5.25
N THR A 363 13.90 -16.54 4.10
CA THR A 363 12.67 -16.89 3.38
C THR A 363 12.99 -17.49 2.02
N TRP A 364 12.26 -18.53 1.64
CA TRP A 364 12.29 -19.14 0.32
C TRP A 364 10.88 -19.14 -0.27
N VAL A 365 10.80 -18.98 -1.59
CA VAL A 365 9.55 -19.06 -2.34
C VAL A 365 9.66 -20.09 -3.44
N ALA A 366 8.61 -20.88 -3.61
CA ALA A 366 8.41 -21.79 -4.71
C ALA A 366 7.01 -21.57 -5.29
N THR A 367 6.87 -21.66 -6.60
CA THR A 367 5.59 -21.50 -7.30
C THR A 367 5.25 -22.78 -8.03
N ASN A 368 4.12 -23.38 -7.70
CA ASN A 368 3.57 -24.56 -8.36
C ASN A 368 2.42 -24.15 -9.26
N ALA A 369 2.44 -24.60 -10.51
CA ALA A 369 1.31 -24.49 -11.42
C ALA A 369 0.75 -25.90 -11.67
N THR A 370 -0.51 -26.10 -11.32
CA THR A 370 -1.21 -27.37 -11.56
C THR A 370 -2.04 -27.25 -12.82
N GLY A 371 -1.86 -28.20 -13.75
CA GLY A 371 -2.67 -28.28 -14.96
C GLY A 371 -4.09 -28.78 -14.71
N PRO A 372 -4.95 -28.75 -15.75
CA PRO A 372 -6.33 -29.24 -15.66
C PRO A 372 -6.46 -30.74 -15.34
N ASP A 373 -5.39 -31.50 -15.56
CA ASP A 373 -5.27 -32.92 -15.24
C ASP A 373 -4.84 -33.19 -13.78
N GLY A 374 -4.60 -32.12 -13.00
CA GLY A 374 -4.11 -32.22 -11.63
C GLY A 374 -2.61 -32.52 -11.52
N ASN A 375 -1.89 -32.59 -12.64
CA ASN A 375 -0.46 -32.82 -12.63
C ASN A 375 0.31 -31.50 -12.47
N LEU A 376 1.42 -31.57 -11.72
CA LEU A 376 2.37 -30.47 -11.59
C LEU A 376 3.10 -30.27 -12.92
N ASN A 377 2.95 -29.09 -13.52
CA ASN A 377 3.51 -28.82 -14.85
C ASN A 377 5.01 -28.46 -14.83
N ALA A 378 5.60 -28.26 -13.66
CA ALA A 378 7.03 -27.98 -13.51
C ALA A 378 7.54 -28.45 -12.14
N ASN A 379 8.82 -28.79 -12.05
CA ASN A 379 9.51 -29.00 -10.79
C ASN A 379 9.83 -27.62 -10.19
N PRO A 380 9.08 -27.13 -9.19
CA PRO A 380 9.28 -25.79 -8.67
C PRO A 380 10.66 -25.73 -7.99
N GLY A 381 11.55 -24.87 -8.48
CA GLY A 381 12.76 -24.56 -7.73
C GLY A 381 12.41 -23.73 -6.50
N TRP A 382 13.02 -24.00 -5.35
CA TRP A 382 13.03 -23.02 -4.26
C TRP A 382 13.97 -21.88 -4.61
N HIS A 383 13.47 -20.65 -4.51
CA HIS A 383 14.26 -19.44 -4.66
C HIS A 383 14.34 -18.74 -3.31
N GLN A 384 15.55 -18.57 -2.79
CA GLN A 384 15.74 -17.81 -1.56
C GLN A 384 15.47 -16.33 -1.83
N ILE A 385 14.57 -15.72 -1.05
CA ILE A 385 14.40 -14.27 -1.04
C ILE A 385 15.63 -13.67 -0.36
N ALA A 386 16.29 -12.75 -1.05
CA ALA A 386 17.41 -12.02 -0.48
C ALA A 386 16.91 -11.16 0.69
N THR A 387 17.34 -11.47 1.91
CA THR A 387 17.24 -10.56 3.05
C THR A 387 18.13 -9.34 2.82
N VAL A 388 17.88 -8.23 3.52
CA VAL A 388 18.73 -7.01 3.44
C VAL A 388 20.21 -7.36 3.62
N ASP A 389 20.54 -8.33 4.46
CA ASP A 389 21.91 -8.81 4.67
C ASP A 389 22.47 -9.62 3.48
N ASN A 390 21.63 -10.42 2.79
CA ASN A 390 22.02 -11.13 1.56
C ASN A 390 22.15 -10.19 0.35
N ILE A 391 21.34 -9.12 0.30
CA ILE A 391 21.51 -8.04 -0.67
C ILE A 391 22.84 -7.36 -0.40
N ASN A 392 23.16 -7.04 0.86
CA ASN A 392 24.44 -6.43 1.22
C ASN A 392 25.64 -7.33 0.89
N ALA A 393 25.56 -8.64 1.08
CA ALA A 393 26.64 -9.59 0.74
C ALA A 393 26.81 -9.81 -0.78
N THR A 394 25.71 -9.82 -1.54
CA THR A 394 25.75 -9.96 -3.01
C THR A 394 26.12 -8.65 -3.70
N VAL A 395 25.72 -7.50 -3.14
CA VAL A 395 26.16 -6.17 -3.54
C VAL A 395 27.64 -5.96 -3.21
N ALA A 396 28.12 -6.49 -2.08
CA ALA A 396 29.53 -6.44 -1.69
C ALA A 396 30.46 -7.25 -2.61
N THR A 397 29.95 -8.19 -3.41
CA THR A 397 30.75 -8.94 -4.40
C THR A 397 30.69 -8.35 -5.81
N ARG A 398 30.01 -7.21 -6.02
CA ARG A 398 29.96 -6.51 -7.33
C ARG A 398 30.32 -5.02 -7.33
N MET A 399 30.99 -4.48 -6.31
CA MET A 399 31.69 -3.18 -6.44
C MET A 399 32.90 -3.14 -5.49
N PRO A 400 34.12 -2.91 -6.02
CA PRO A 400 34.45 -1.68 -6.76
C PRO A 400 35.20 -1.91 -8.10
N ILE A 401 34.93 -1.10 -9.12
CA ILE A 401 35.95 -0.83 -10.15
C ILE A 401 36.93 0.16 -9.52
N ASN A 402 38.01 -0.37 -8.93
CA ASN A 402 39.11 0.43 -8.39
C ASN A 402 40.28 0.52 -9.38
N SER A 403 40.00 0.59 -10.69
CA SER A 403 41.03 0.45 -11.72
C SER A 403 40.95 1.54 -12.79
N GLY A 404 41.64 2.65 -12.53
CA GLY A 404 42.19 3.56 -13.55
C GLY A 404 41.21 4.34 -14.41
N ASN A 405 41.74 5.24 -15.24
CA ASN A 405 41.00 6.07 -16.18
C ASN A 405 40.08 5.19 -17.05
N VAL A 406 38.78 5.27 -16.81
CA VAL A 406 37.75 4.54 -17.58
C VAL A 406 37.55 5.27 -18.91
N ASP A 407 37.91 4.65 -20.03
CA ASP A 407 37.67 5.15 -21.40
C ASP A 407 36.45 4.48 -22.06
N SER A 408 36.08 4.90 -23.27
CA SER A 408 34.93 4.31 -23.99
C SER A 408 35.08 2.81 -24.24
N LYS A 409 36.30 2.32 -24.49
CA LYS A 409 36.56 0.89 -24.71
C LYS A 409 36.33 0.08 -23.44
N SER A 410 36.64 0.65 -22.28
CA SER A 410 36.35 0.07 -20.97
C SER A 410 34.84 -0.06 -20.74
N LEU A 411 34.05 0.96 -21.08
CA LEU A 411 32.59 0.92 -20.96
C LEU A 411 31.95 -0.07 -21.95
N ASP A 412 32.45 -0.16 -23.19
CA ASP A 412 31.91 -1.08 -24.20
C ASP A 412 32.01 -2.57 -23.81
N ASN A 413 32.99 -2.89 -22.97
CA ASN A 413 33.21 -4.24 -22.43
C ASN A 413 32.27 -4.58 -21.26
N MET A 414 31.59 -3.60 -20.67
CA MET A 414 30.65 -3.82 -19.57
C MET A 414 29.28 -4.25 -20.10
N LYS A 415 29.14 -5.56 -20.30
CA LYS A 415 27.96 -6.20 -20.89
C LYS A 415 27.15 -7.05 -19.92
N THR A 416 27.66 -7.26 -18.70
CA THR A 416 27.00 -8.08 -17.68
C THR A 416 26.11 -7.20 -16.81
N ASP A 417 24.93 -7.71 -16.44
CA ASP A 417 24.02 -7.05 -15.52
C ASP A 417 24.71 -6.59 -14.25
N GLY A 418 24.50 -5.34 -13.85
CA GLY A 418 25.08 -4.84 -12.61
C GLY A 418 25.03 -3.32 -12.44
N ILE A 419 25.39 -2.89 -11.24
CA ILE A 419 25.59 -1.49 -10.88
C ILE A 419 27.06 -1.32 -10.51
N PHE A 420 27.72 -0.35 -11.14
CA PHE A 420 29.15 -0.11 -11.01
C PHE A 420 29.39 1.34 -10.60
N ALA A 421 30.16 1.54 -9.53
CA ALA A 421 30.67 2.85 -9.16
C ALA A 421 31.90 3.15 -10.00
N LEU A 422 31.88 4.28 -10.70
CA LEU A 422 33.01 4.81 -11.44
C LEU A 422 33.70 5.86 -10.58
N ASN A 423 34.82 5.48 -9.97
CA ASN A 423 35.69 6.41 -9.25
C ASN A 423 36.65 7.06 -10.24
N ASN A 424 36.79 8.38 -10.20
CA ASN A 424 37.69 9.14 -11.07
C ASN A 424 37.34 9.01 -12.57
N PHE A 425 36.04 9.06 -12.89
CA PHE A 425 35.54 9.03 -14.26
C PHE A 425 35.74 10.39 -14.93
N ASP A 426 36.40 10.37 -16.09
CA ASP A 426 36.56 11.52 -16.95
C ASP A 426 35.80 11.26 -18.26
N PRO A 427 34.58 11.81 -18.42
CA PRO A 427 33.77 11.59 -19.60
C PRO A 427 34.39 12.17 -20.88
N THR A 428 35.39 13.06 -20.78
CA THR A 428 36.11 13.55 -21.97
C THR A 428 36.91 12.43 -22.67
N ASN A 429 37.22 11.35 -21.94
CA ASN A 429 37.87 10.16 -22.49
C ASN A 429 36.90 9.12 -23.07
N VAL A 430 35.58 9.40 -23.04
CA VAL A 430 34.55 8.53 -23.62
C VAL A 430 34.09 9.12 -24.95
N ALA A 431 34.43 8.46 -26.05
CA ALA A 431 34.01 8.87 -27.39
C ALA A 431 32.47 8.99 -27.51
N GLY A 432 32.01 10.11 -28.06
CA GLY A 432 30.58 10.38 -28.27
C GLY A 432 29.80 10.72 -27.00
N PHE A 433 30.48 10.95 -25.88
CA PHE A 433 29.83 11.39 -24.65
C PHE A 433 29.47 12.89 -24.71
N PRO A 434 28.28 13.32 -24.23
CA PRO A 434 27.87 14.72 -24.30
C PRO A 434 28.75 15.64 -23.41
N ASN A 435 29.30 16.70 -24.01
CA ASN A 435 30.26 17.61 -23.35
C ASN A 435 29.64 18.50 -22.26
N ASN A 436 28.32 18.72 -22.31
CA ASN A 436 27.53 19.60 -21.44
C ASN A 436 27.09 18.94 -20.12
N LEU A 437 27.60 17.75 -19.82
CA LEU A 437 27.33 17.00 -18.59
C LEU A 437 28.39 17.23 -17.50
N LEU A 438 29.45 17.96 -17.85
CA LEU A 438 30.62 18.20 -17.03
C LEU A 438 30.44 19.42 -16.10
N GLY A 439 30.46 19.17 -14.80
CA GLY A 439 31.17 20.07 -13.90
C GLY A 439 32.67 19.87 -14.11
N ASN A 440 33.47 20.93 -14.07
CA ASN A 440 34.91 20.85 -14.32
C ASN A 440 35.59 19.85 -13.34
N GLY A 441 36.17 18.74 -13.84
CA GLY A 441 36.96 17.80 -13.04
C GLY A 441 36.56 16.33 -13.13
N ALA A 442 37.35 15.45 -12.51
CA ALA A 442 37.06 14.03 -12.40
C ALA A 442 35.79 13.82 -11.57
N THR A 443 34.77 13.23 -12.18
CA THR A 443 33.47 13.04 -11.54
C THR A 443 33.36 11.61 -11.03
N TRP A 444 32.66 11.43 -9.91
CA TRP A 444 32.21 10.11 -9.51
C TRP A 444 30.93 9.81 -10.32
N GLY A 445 30.75 8.58 -10.77
CA GLY A 445 29.57 8.20 -11.55
C GLY A 445 29.02 6.84 -11.13
N LYS A 446 27.75 6.57 -11.47
CA LYS A 446 27.18 5.22 -11.34
C LYS A 446 26.77 4.73 -12.72
N LEU A 447 27.33 3.60 -13.15
CA LEU A 447 26.90 2.90 -14.36
C LEU A 447 25.97 1.75 -13.99
N ILE A 448 24.82 1.69 -14.63
CA ILE A 448 23.89 0.56 -14.58
C ILE A 448 23.94 -0.12 -15.93
N VAL A 449 24.18 -1.43 -15.93
CA VAL A 449 24.17 -2.28 -17.12
C VAL A 449 23.01 -3.25 -17.00
N LEU A 450 22.18 -3.30 -18.04
CA LEU A 450 21.03 -4.19 -18.16
C LEU A 450 21.18 -4.99 -19.46
N SER A 451 21.27 -6.31 -19.36
CA SER A 451 21.54 -7.26 -20.42
C SER A 451 20.35 -8.20 -20.59
N ALA A 452 19.63 -8.04 -21.70
CA ALA A 452 18.58 -8.95 -22.13
C ALA A 452 19.15 -9.94 -23.17
N GLY A 453 20.25 -10.60 -22.81
CA GLY A 453 21.01 -11.51 -23.68
C GLY A 453 22.14 -10.83 -24.48
N SER A 454 22.86 -11.62 -25.28
CA SER A 454 24.07 -11.17 -25.99
C SER A 454 23.82 -10.14 -27.10
N SER A 455 22.57 -9.95 -27.52
CA SER A 455 22.16 -9.06 -28.62
C SER A 455 21.48 -7.78 -28.15
N MET A 456 21.20 -7.63 -26.85
CA MET A 456 20.58 -6.41 -26.30
C MET A 456 21.16 -6.08 -24.94
N ILE A 457 22.00 -5.04 -24.90
CA ILE A 457 22.54 -4.49 -23.65
C ILE A 457 22.19 -3.01 -23.58
N ARG A 458 21.83 -2.52 -22.41
CA ARG A 458 21.58 -1.11 -22.13
C ARG A 458 22.52 -0.65 -21.05
N GLN A 459 23.05 0.54 -21.25
CA GLN A 459 23.89 1.21 -20.27
C GLN A 459 23.24 2.54 -19.90
N ILE A 460 23.13 2.78 -18.61
CA ILE A 460 22.64 4.04 -18.04
C ILE A 460 23.74 4.56 -17.13
N LEU A 461 24.21 5.78 -17.35
CA LEU A 461 25.26 6.38 -16.55
C LEU A 461 24.74 7.64 -15.87
N TYR A 462 24.90 7.69 -14.55
CA TYR A 462 24.57 8.83 -13.69
C TYR A 462 25.83 9.62 -13.36
N GLY A 463 25.82 10.91 -13.66
CA GLY A 463 26.84 11.86 -13.19
C GLY A 463 26.44 12.54 -11.88
N LEU A 464 27.41 13.21 -11.22
CA LEU A 464 27.16 13.99 -9.99
C LEU A 464 26.25 15.20 -10.19
N SER A 465 26.14 15.71 -11.41
CA SER A 465 25.28 16.85 -11.76
C SER A 465 23.77 16.49 -11.80
N GLY A 466 23.39 15.29 -11.38
CA GLY A 466 22.01 14.77 -11.47
C GLY A 466 21.59 14.43 -12.91
N ARG A 467 22.43 14.72 -13.90
CA ARG A 467 22.21 14.37 -15.29
C ARG A 467 22.60 12.92 -15.55
N PHE A 468 21.84 12.26 -16.42
CA PHE A 468 22.12 10.89 -16.82
C PHE A 468 22.03 10.71 -18.33
N VAL A 469 22.86 9.79 -18.82
CA VAL A 469 22.89 9.39 -20.22
C VAL A 469 22.56 7.92 -20.33
N TYR A 470 22.08 7.52 -21.50
CA TYR A 470 21.92 6.13 -21.82
C TYR A 470 22.41 5.81 -23.22
N ARG A 471 22.74 4.55 -23.45
CA ARG A 471 22.94 3.99 -24.79
C ARG A 471 22.52 2.52 -24.80
N SER A 472 22.36 1.99 -26.00
CA SER A 472 22.05 0.57 -26.20
C SER A 472 23.04 -0.08 -27.16
N PHE A 473 23.31 -1.35 -26.91
CA PHE A 473 23.95 -2.26 -27.84
C PHE A 473 22.85 -3.12 -28.44
N THR A 474 22.64 -3.03 -29.75
CA THR A 474 21.60 -3.79 -30.46
C THR A 474 22.13 -4.36 -31.76
N GLY A 475 21.58 -5.50 -32.21
CA GLY A 475 21.86 -6.12 -33.51
C GLY A 475 22.77 -7.37 -33.46
N ASN A 476 23.04 -7.94 -34.64
CA ASN A 476 24.00 -9.04 -34.83
C ASN A 476 24.84 -8.82 -36.11
N PRO A 477 26.14 -8.51 -36.03
CA PRO A 477 26.89 -8.25 -34.79
C PRO A 477 26.37 -6.97 -34.12
N GLY A 478 26.25 -6.99 -32.80
CA GLY A 478 25.70 -5.84 -32.10
C GLY A 478 26.63 -4.63 -32.18
N LEU A 479 26.04 -3.45 -32.28
CA LEU A 479 26.73 -2.17 -32.33
C LEU A 479 26.20 -1.29 -31.19
N TRP A 480 27.10 -0.51 -30.59
CA TRP A 480 26.70 0.52 -29.63
C TRP A 480 26.08 1.70 -30.39
N GLY A 481 24.87 2.08 -29.99
CA GLY A 481 24.30 3.39 -30.32
C GLY A 481 25.07 4.51 -29.61
N PRO A 482 24.88 5.76 -30.07
CA PRO A 482 25.49 6.93 -29.43
C PRO A 482 24.97 7.07 -27.99
N TRP A 483 25.75 7.76 -27.14
CA TRP A 483 25.24 8.21 -25.85
C TRP A 483 24.19 9.28 -26.07
N ILE A 484 23.02 9.09 -25.45
CA ILE A 484 21.89 10.00 -25.50
C ILE A 484 21.73 10.58 -24.11
N GLN A 485 21.82 11.91 -24.01
CA GLN A 485 21.46 12.63 -22.79
C GLN A 485 19.94 12.74 -22.69
N MET A 486 19.42 12.45 -21.50
CA MET A 486 18.03 12.80 -21.20
C MET A 486 17.95 14.28 -20.84
N ALA A 487 16.98 14.98 -21.44
CA ALA A 487 16.71 16.37 -21.11
C ALA A 487 16.30 16.48 -19.64
N THR A 488 16.88 17.45 -18.93
CA THR A 488 16.48 17.83 -17.58
C THR A 488 15.42 18.94 -17.62
N GLY A 489 14.77 19.19 -16.48
CA GLY A 489 13.88 20.36 -16.33
C GLY A 489 14.59 21.66 -16.72
N ASP A 490 15.85 21.81 -16.32
CA ASP A 490 16.70 22.95 -16.66
C ASP A 490 16.96 23.08 -18.17
N ASP A 491 17.19 21.98 -18.87
CA ASP A 491 17.39 22.00 -20.33
C ASP A 491 16.12 22.46 -21.06
N VAL A 492 14.95 22.06 -20.56
CA VAL A 492 13.64 22.49 -21.11
C VAL A 492 13.37 23.96 -20.81
N LEU A 493 13.68 24.41 -19.59
CA LEU A 493 13.53 25.81 -19.20
C LEU A 493 14.46 26.72 -20.01
N GLN A 494 15.72 26.32 -20.19
CA GLN A 494 16.68 27.07 -21.01
C GLN A 494 16.22 27.13 -22.47
N ALA A 495 15.80 26.02 -23.07
CA ALA A 495 15.30 26.01 -24.45
C ALA A 495 14.07 26.90 -24.63
N LYS A 496 13.18 26.94 -23.64
CA LYS A 496 12.03 27.86 -23.64
C LYS A 496 12.48 29.32 -23.55
N GLN A 497 13.44 29.62 -22.66
CA GLN A 497 13.99 30.96 -22.52
C GLN A 497 14.70 31.44 -23.79
N ASP A 498 15.47 30.56 -24.43
CA ASP A 498 16.13 30.85 -25.70
C ASP A 498 15.12 31.12 -26.82
N GLY A 499 14.01 30.35 -26.86
CA GLY A 499 12.91 30.60 -27.79
C GLY A 499 12.21 31.94 -27.56
N ILE A 500 12.01 32.35 -26.30
CA ILE A 500 11.47 33.66 -25.95
C ILE A 500 12.43 34.78 -26.38
N ASN A 501 13.72 34.63 -26.07
CA ASN A 501 14.76 35.60 -26.42
C ASN A 501 14.88 35.75 -27.95
N GLN A 502 14.80 34.65 -28.70
CA GLN A 502 14.77 34.69 -30.16
C GLN A 502 13.52 35.42 -30.66
N SER A 503 12.33 35.12 -30.11
CA SER A 503 11.09 35.80 -30.49
C SER A 503 11.15 37.30 -30.20
N HIS A 504 11.73 37.72 -29.08
CA HIS A 504 11.97 39.14 -28.77
C HIS A 504 12.92 39.79 -29.78
N THR A 505 13.99 39.09 -30.15
CA THR A 505 14.96 39.56 -31.16
C THR A 505 14.29 39.73 -32.52
N ASP A 506 13.44 38.79 -32.91
CA ASP A 506 12.70 38.82 -34.17
C ASP A 506 11.67 39.96 -34.16
N MET A 507 10.92 40.14 -33.06
CA MET A 507 10.00 41.28 -32.91
C MET A 507 10.72 42.61 -32.95
N LEU A 508 11.86 42.76 -32.26
CA LEU A 508 12.64 43.99 -32.28
C LEU A 508 13.16 44.29 -33.68
N THR A 509 13.62 43.25 -34.40
CA THR A 509 14.04 43.36 -35.80
C THR A 509 12.88 43.84 -36.68
N GLU A 510 11.69 43.26 -36.51
CA GLU A 510 10.50 43.64 -37.26
C GLU A 510 10.06 45.09 -36.93
N LEU A 511 10.06 45.48 -35.66
CA LEU A 511 9.75 46.86 -35.23
C LEU A 511 10.77 47.86 -35.80
N THR A 512 12.05 47.49 -35.81
CA THR A 512 13.12 48.30 -36.39
C THR A 512 12.95 48.44 -37.91
N ASN A 513 12.64 47.34 -38.60
CA ASN A 513 12.38 47.32 -40.05
C ASN A 513 11.14 48.15 -40.42
N ARG A 514 10.12 48.17 -39.57
CA ARG A 514 8.93 49.00 -39.78
C ARG A 514 9.21 50.48 -39.58
N GLY A 515 10.27 50.85 -38.85
CA GLY A 515 10.75 52.21 -38.68
C GLY A 515 9.75 53.11 -37.95
N ASN A 516 9.58 52.94 -36.63
CA ASN A 516 8.78 53.79 -35.74
C ASN A 516 7.51 54.39 -36.37
N ARG A 517 6.69 53.53 -37.01
CA ARG A 517 5.46 54.01 -37.63
C ARG A 517 4.51 54.49 -36.55
N ARG A 518 4.00 55.70 -36.72
CA ARG A 518 2.93 56.22 -35.87
C ARG A 518 1.62 55.57 -36.30
N TYR A 519 0.76 55.23 -35.35
CA TYR A 519 -0.58 54.70 -35.65
C TYR A 519 -1.60 55.82 -35.48
N TRP A 520 -2.43 56.03 -36.49
CA TRP A 520 -3.56 56.96 -36.45
C TRP A 520 -4.85 56.21 -36.77
N THR A 521 -5.91 56.47 -36.01
CA THR A 521 -7.23 55.88 -36.24
C THR A 521 -8.31 56.96 -36.32
N GLY A 522 -9.31 56.80 -37.19
CA GLY A 522 -10.42 57.74 -37.32
C GLY A 522 -11.37 57.43 -38.48
N THR A 523 -12.45 58.21 -38.58
CA THR A 523 -13.44 58.06 -39.65
C THR A 523 -12.91 58.55 -41.01
N GLN A 524 -13.53 58.11 -42.11
CA GLN A 524 -13.15 58.55 -43.47
C GLN A 524 -13.17 60.08 -43.60
N ALA A 525 -14.17 60.75 -43.00
CA ALA A 525 -14.27 62.21 -43.00
C ALA A 525 -13.10 62.88 -42.26
N GLN A 526 -12.63 62.30 -41.15
CA GLN A 526 -11.48 62.81 -40.40
C GLN A 526 -10.17 62.57 -41.16
N TYR A 527 -10.04 61.43 -41.85
CA TYR A 527 -8.86 61.11 -42.67
C TYR A 527 -8.73 62.05 -43.87
N ASP A 528 -9.86 62.38 -44.52
CA ASP A 528 -9.90 63.29 -45.66
C ASP A 528 -9.67 64.76 -45.27
N ALA A 529 -10.00 65.12 -44.02
CA ALA A 529 -9.76 66.45 -43.47
C ALA A 529 -8.29 66.73 -43.09
N MET A 530 -7.41 65.71 -43.07
CA MET A 530 -6.00 65.90 -42.73
C MET A 530 -5.24 66.56 -43.89
N GLY A 531 -4.67 67.74 -43.64
CA GLY A 531 -3.97 68.55 -44.66
C GLY A 531 -2.66 67.97 -45.19
N SER A 532 -2.01 67.05 -44.47
CA SER A 532 -0.83 66.33 -44.93
C SER A 532 -0.76 64.95 -44.27
N LYS A 533 -0.44 63.92 -45.05
CA LYS A 533 -0.31 62.52 -44.59
C LYS A 533 1.18 62.16 -44.58
N ASP A 534 1.65 61.66 -43.44
CA ASP A 534 3.04 61.25 -43.26
C ASP A 534 3.21 59.80 -43.76
N GLY A 535 4.23 59.55 -44.58
CA GLY A 535 4.55 58.21 -45.08
C GLY A 535 5.03 57.24 -44.00
N ASN A 536 5.34 57.75 -42.81
CA ASN A 536 5.69 56.96 -41.62
C ASN A 536 4.49 56.79 -40.66
N THR A 537 3.27 57.12 -41.06
CA THR A 537 2.06 56.88 -40.26
C THR A 537 1.19 55.82 -40.93
N GLU A 538 0.85 54.76 -40.18
CA GLU A 538 -0.13 53.76 -40.60
C GLU A 538 -1.51 54.24 -40.16
N TYR A 539 -2.41 54.43 -41.14
CA TYR A 539 -3.73 55.01 -40.94
C TYR A 539 -4.79 53.92 -41.02
N ASP A 540 -5.51 53.70 -39.92
CA ASP A 540 -6.65 52.79 -39.88
C ASP A 540 -7.95 53.61 -39.94
N ILE A 541 -8.68 53.48 -41.05
CA ILE A 541 -9.90 54.25 -41.30
C ILE A 541 -11.09 53.39 -40.93
N THR A 542 -11.73 53.72 -39.81
CA THR A 542 -12.93 53.02 -39.35
C THR A 542 -14.14 53.52 -40.12
N GLY A 543 -14.81 52.60 -40.83
CA GLY A 543 -15.98 52.85 -41.67
C GLY A 543 -17.23 53.29 -40.90
#